data_AF-A0A090VD15-F1
#
_entry.id   AF-A0A090VD15-F1
#
_cell.length_a   1.000
_cell.length_b   1.000
_cell.length_c   1.000
_cell.angle_alpha   90.00
_cell.angle_beta   90.00
_cell.angle_gamma   90.00
#
_symmetry.space_group_name_H-M   'P 1'
#
loop_
_entity.id
_entity.type
_entity.pdbx_description
1 polymer ?
#
loop_
_entity_poly.entity_id
_entity_poly.type
_entity_poly.pdbx_seq_one_letter_code
_entity_poly.pdbx_strand_id
1 'polypeptide(L)'
;MWFRSKGDLKFDGKSLKPLIDGHNEEFVDRAVITNSQRTEVPEPWRRTAFMKGDWRLVNGTELYDLSKDPEQRTNVADQFPEKMDAFKAEYDAWWKEISPSYADQPYIIVGTPNENPTTLHGHDWHTTAAASPWHQRHIRQGYIDNGYWLVKVAESGTYNLKLRRWPIETGLPLNGVAPVRPTLEGTTVRESVKSKALTIKNARIKIQDEEQSVVVDPNAEFVEFTVNLKAGETQLQTWFTLDSGKELGAYYTLVEKM
;
A
#
# COMPACT_ATOMS: atom_id res chain seq x y z
N MET A 1 8.35 -25.40 -3.57
CA MET A 1 7.53 -25.32 -2.35
C MET A 1 6.12 -24.97 -2.78
N TRP A 2 5.21 -25.93 -2.82
CA TRP A 2 3.82 -25.68 -3.19
C TRP A 2 3.09 -25.21 -1.94
N PHE A 3 2.57 -23.98 -1.93
CA PHE A 3 1.70 -23.51 -0.87
C PHE A 3 0.44 -24.39 -0.87
N ARG A 4 0.29 -25.26 0.13
CA ARG A 4 -1.01 -25.90 0.39
C ARG A 4 -1.96 -24.78 0.81
N SER A 5 -3.01 -24.53 0.03
CA SER A 5 -4.10 -23.69 0.53
C SER A 5 -4.70 -24.37 1.75
N LYS A 6 -5.07 -23.60 2.78
CA LYS A 6 -5.97 -24.10 3.81
C LYS A 6 -7.23 -24.60 3.08
N GLY A 7 -7.72 -25.79 3.43
CA GLY A 7 -8.74 -26.53 2.66
C GLY A 7 -10.06 -25.79 2.40
N ASP A 8 -10.30 -24.69 3.13
CA ASP A 8 -11.55 -23.92 3.08
C ASP A 8 -11.43 -22.57 2.36
N LEU A 9 -10.28 -22.27 1.72
CA LEU A 9 -10.12 -21.01 0.99
C LEU A 9 -10.87 -21.05 -0.34
N LYS A 10 -11.94 -20.27 -0.47
CA LYS A 10 -12.67 -20.05 -1.73
C LYS A 10 -11.89 -19.04 -2.58
N PHE A 11 -11.40 -19.46 -3.74
CA PHE A 11 -10.73 -18.57 -4.70
C PHE A 11 -11.72 -17.98 -5.71
N ASP A 12 -11.55 -16.70 -6.05
CA ASP A 12 -12.31 -16.05 -7.13
C ASP A 12 -11.76 -16.41 -8.53
N GLY A 13 -10.48 -16.81 -8.59
CA GLY A 13 -9.82 -17.25 -9.80
C GLY A 13 -10.36 -18.59 -10.28
N LYS A 14 -10.52 -18.75 -11.61
CA LYS A 14 -10.65 -20.08 -12.22
C LYS A 14 -9.34 -20.42 -12.93
N SER A 15 -8.99 -21.70 -12.93
CA SER A 15 -7.85 -22.22 -13.69
C SER A 15 -8.02 -21.93 -15.19
N LEU A 16 -6.99 -21.42 -15.85
CA LEU A 16 -7.00 -21.20 -17.31
C LEU A 16 -6.64 -22.47 -18.10
N LYS A 17 -6.35 -23.59 -17.42
CA LYS A 17 -6.00 -24.84 -18.09
C LYS A 17 -7.03 -25.28 -19.15
N PRO A 18 -8.36 -25.25 -18.89
CA PRO A 18 -9.35 -25.65 -19.90
C PRO A 18 -9.23 -24.82 -21.18
N LEU A 19 -8.98 -23.51 -21.09
CA LEU A 19 -8.79 -22.65 -22.26
C LEU A 19 -7.57 -23.05 -23.09
N ILE A 20 -6.47 -23.45 -22.42
CA ILE A 20 -5.26 -23.94 -23.09
C ILE A 20 -5.55 -25.25 -23.83
N ASP A 21 -6.41 -26.09 -23.26
CA ASP A 21 -6.85 -27.35 -23.86
C ASP A 21 -7.94 -27.16 -24.96
N GLY A 22 -8.36 -25.91 -25.22
CA GLY A 22 -9.38 -25.58 -26.22
C GLY A 22 -10.83 -25.59 -25.73
N HIS A 23 -11.05 -25.76 -24.42
CA HIS A 23 -12.37 -25.75 -23.78
C HIS A 23 -12.68 -24.36 -23.19
N ASN A 24 -13.64 -23.66 -23.80
CA ASN A 24 -13.97 -22.26 -23.45
C ASN A 24 -15.36 -22.08 -22.83
N GLU A 25 -16.15 -23.15 -22.69
CA GLU A 25 -17.56 -23.13 -22.32
C GLU A 25 -17.77 -22.45 -20.95
N GLU A 26 -16.84 -22.66 -20.01
CA GLU A 26 -16.91 -22.08 -18.66
C GLU A 26 -16.53 -20.59 -18.55
N PHE A 27 -16.07 -19.99 -19.65
CA PHE A 27 -15.53 -18.63 -19.71
C PHE A 27 -16.39 -17.65 -20.52
N VAL A 28 -17.28 -18.15 -21.37
CA VAL A 28 -18.12 -17.34 -22.28
C VAL A 28 -18.88 -16.24 -21.54
N ASP A 29 -19.51 -16.60 -20.42
CA ASP A 29 -20.33 -15.67 -19.62
C ASP A 29 -19.62 -15.17 -18.35
N ARG A 30 -18.29 -15.29 -18.27
CA ARG A 30 -17.56 -14.87 -17.07
C ARG A 30 -17.42 -13.36 -17.02
N ALA A 31 -17.89 -12.76 -15.92
CA ALA A 31 -17.54 -11.39 -15.57
C ALA A 31 -16.08 -11.29 -15.08
N VAL A 32 -15.38 -10.27 -15.56
CA VAL A 32 -14.06 -9.84 -15.08
C VAL A 32 -14.18 -8.42 -14.59
N ILE A 33 -13.83 -8.19 -13.33
CA ILE A 33 -13.93 -6.88 -12.68
C ILE A 33 -12.52 -6.41 -12.35
N THR A 34 -12.19 -5.19 -12.79
CA THR A 34 -10.96 -4.50 -12.37
C THR A 34 -11.35 -3.18 -11.72
N ASN A 35 -10.64 -2.79 -10.66
CA ASN A 35 -10.83 -1.49 -10.03
C ASN A 35 -9.50 -0.89 -9.56
N SER A 36 -9.50 0.41 -9.28
CA SER A 36 -8.36 1.09 -8.67
C SER A 36 -8.83 1.92 -7.49
N GLN A 37 -8.68 1.38 -6.28
CA GLN A 37 -9.20 1.98 -5.05
C GLN A 37 -8.31 3.08 -4.48
N ARG A 38 -6.98 2.90 -4.38
CA ARG A 38 -6.01 3.94 -3.95
C ARG A 38 -6.53 4.89 -2.85
N THR A 39 -7.27 4.34 -1.90
CA THR A 39 -7.96 4.98 -0.80
C THR A 39 -7.97 3.98 0.34
N GLU A 40 -7.97 4.50 1.56
CA GLU A 40 -7.95 3.70 2.78
C GLU A 40 -9.16 2.77 2.87
N VAL A 41 -10.34 3.32 2.59
CA VAL A 41 -11.61 2.58 2.60
C VAL A 41 -12.10 2.45 1.16
N PRO A 42 -12.11 1.23 0.58
CA PRO A 42 -12.61 1.00 -0.78
C PRO A 42 -14.06 1.43 -0.98
N GLU A 43 -14.36 1.94 -2.16
CA GLU A 43 -15.69 2.43 -2.54
C GLU A 43 -16.21 1.68 -3.79
N PRO A 44 -17.53 1.41 -3.87
CA PRO A 44 -18.11 0.79 -5.06
C PRO A 44 -17.94 1.70 -6.28
N TRP A 45 -17.84 1.08 -7.45
CA TRP A 45 -17.71 1.71 -8.76
C TRP A 45 -16.50 2.64 -8.97
N ARG A 46 -15.61 2.78 -7.99
CA ARG A 46 -14.44 3.66 -8.08
C ARG A 46 -13.43 3.13 -9.10
N ARG A 47 -13.30 3.85 -10.23
CA ARG A 47 -12.36 3.52 -11.32
C ARG A 47 -12.46 2.05 -11.74
N THR A 48 -13.70 1.61 -11.94
CA THR A 48 -14.05 0.21 -12.16
C THR A 48 -14.31 -0.06 -13.64
N ALA A 49 -13.85 -1.20 -14.14
CA ALA A 49 -14.31 -1.79 -15.39
C ALA A 49 -14.88 -3.18 -15.12
N PHE A 50 -16.18 -3.33 -15.36
CA PHE A 50 -16.87 -4.62 -15.40
C PHE A 50 -16.91 -5.09 -16.86
N MET A 51 -16.43 -6.30 -17.13
CA MET A 51 -16.30 -6.85 -18.48
C MET A 51 -16.97 -8.22 -18.55
N LYS A 52 -17.85 -8.43 -19.53
CA LYS A 52 -18.56 -9.70 -19.73
C LYS A 52 -18.86 -9.90 -21.20
N GLY A 53 -18.28 -10.95 -21.79
CA GLY A 53 -18.24 -11.11 -23.25
C GLY A 53 -17.62 -9.87 -23.93
N ASP A 54 -18.26 -9.38 -24.98
CA ASP A 54 -17.84 -8.19 -25.71
C ASP A 54 -18.27 -6.87 -25.05
N TRP A 55 -18.88 -6.91 -23.87
CA TRP A 55 -19.38 -5.70 -23.22
C TRP A 55 -18.47 -5.23 -22.10
N ARG A 56 -18.35 -3.90 -21.99
CA ARG A 56 -17.63 -3.25 -20.89
C ARG A 56 -18.45 -2.13 -20.30
N LEU A 57 -18.73 -2.25 -19.00
CA LEU A 57 -19.36 -1.24 -18.17
C LEU A 57 -18.28 -0.52 -17.33
N VAL A 58 -18.11 0.78 -17.57
CA VAL A 58 -17.11 1.62 -16.90
C VAL A 58 -17.80 2.49 -15.85
N ASN A 59 -17.30 2.44 -14.62
CA ASN A 59 -17.75 3.21 -13.45
C ASN A 59 -19.27 3.14 -13.17
N GLY A 60 -19.98 2.15 -13.71
CA GLY A 60 -21.44 2.02 -13.58
C GLY A 60 -22.23 3.04 -14.42
N THR A 61 -21.58 3.79 -15.31
CA THR A 61 -22.21 4.90 -16.05
C THR A 61 -22.09 4.79 -17.56
N GLU A 62 -21.04 4.15 -18.06
CA GLU A 62 -20.77 4.07 -19.50
C GLU A 62 -20.72 2.62 -19.95
N LEU A 63 -21.34 2.31 -21.08
CA LEU A 63 -21.40 0.97 -21.65
C LEU A 63 -20.86 0.98 -23.07
N TYR A 64 -19.98 0.02 -23.36
CA TYR A 64 -19.33 -0.13 -24.66
C TYR A 64 -19.50 -1.56 -25.19
N ASP A 65 -19.78 -1.66 -26.50
CA ASP A 65 -19.83 -2.90 -27.28
C ASP A 65 -18.50 -3.07 -28.03
N LEU A 66 -17.56 -3.83 -27.47
CA LEU A 66 -16.22 -4.01 -28.01
C LEU A 66 -16.21 -4.78 -29.35
N SER A 67 -17.28 -5.49 -29.70
CA SER A 67 -17.40 -6.16 -31.00
C SER A 67 -17.48 -5.18 -32.16
N LYS A 68 -18.00 -3.96 -31.89
CA LYS A 68 -18.18 -2.88 -32.87
C LYS A 68 -17.28 -1.69 -32.62
N ASP A 69 -16.93 -1.45 -31.35
CA ASP A 69 -16.16 -0.30 -30.89
C ASP A 69 -15.05 -0.75 -29.91
N PRO A 70 -14.02 -1.44 -30.41
CA PRO A 70 -12.91 -1.90 -29.57
C PRO A 70 -12.12 -0.74 -28.92
N GLU A 71 -12.21 0.46 -29.50
CA GLU A 71 -11.57 1.67 -28.96
C GLU A 71 -12.41 2.38 -27.88
N GLN A 72 -13.67 1.98 -27.69
CA GLN A 72 -14.61 2.54 -26.70
C GLN A 72 -14.83 4.04 -26.91
N ARG A 73 -15.10 4.45 -28.15
CA ARG A 73 -15.36 5.84 -28.52
C ARG A 73 -16.82 6.26 -28.30
N THR A 74 -17.75 5.31 -28.32
CA THR A 74 -19.20 5.57 -28.33
C THR A 74 -19.87 4.89 -27.14
N ASN A 75 -20.29 5.69 -26.16
CA ASN A 75 -21.10 5.20 -25.05
C ASN A 75 -22.53 4.87 -25.54
N VAL A 76 -22.96 3.62 -25.33
CA VAL A 76 -24.28 3.11 -25.73
C VAL A 76 -25.19 2.83 -24.53
N ALA A 77 -24.86 3.30 -23.32
CA ALA A 77 -25.61 3.04 -22.09
C ALA A 77 -27.12 3.34 -22.22
N ASP A 78 -27.48 4.52 -22.77
CA ASP A 78 -28.88 4.94 -22.91
C ASP A 78 -29.68 4.08 -23.89
N GLN A 79 -29.00 3.35 -24.78
CA GLN A 79 -29.62 2.45 -25.76
C GLN A 79 -29.88 1.06 -25.17
N PHE A 80 -29.23 0.70 -24.06
CA PHE A 80 -29.32 -0.62 -23.44
C PHE A 80 -29.55 -0.54 -21.90
N PRO A 81 -30.63 0.10 -21.43
CA PRO A 81 -30.91 0.27 -20.00
C PRO A 81 -31.05 -1.07 -19.25
N GLU A 82 -31.71 -2.06 -19.85
CA GLU A 82 -31.86 -3.39 -19.24
C GLU A 82 -30.52 -4.09 -19.02
N LYS A 83 -29.56 -3.89 -19.93
CA LYS A 83 -28.20 -4.45 -19.81
C LYS A 83 -27.39 -3.74 -18.73
N MET A 84 -27.54 -2.41 -18.64
CA MET A 84 -26.94 -1.62 -17.55
C MET A 84 -27.41 -2.14 -16.19
N ASP A 85 -28.71 -2.35 -16.02
CA ASP A 85 -29.28 -2.83 -14.77
C ASP A 85 -28.82 -4.25 -14.44
N ALA A 86 -28.80 -5.15 -15.43
CA ALA A 86 -28.32 -6.51 -15.24
C ALA A 86 -26.84 -6.56 -14.80
N PHE A 87 -25.96 -5.79 -15.44
CA PHE A 87 -24.54 -5.74 -15.09
C PHE A 87 -24.29 -5.07 -13.75
N LYS A 88 -25.07 -4.03 -13.42
CA LYS A 88 -25.00 -3.40 -12.10
C LYS A 88 -25.41 -4.36 -11.01
N ALA A 89 -26.49 -5.13 -11.21
CA ALA A 89 -26.92 -6.13 -10.24
C ALA A 89 -25.86 -7.21 -9.99
N GLU A 90 -25.17 -7.68 -11.04
CA GLU A 90 -24.07 -8.64 -10.91
C GLU A 90 -22.86 -8.04 -10.18
N TYR A 91 -22.50 -6.79 -10.49
CA TYR A 91 -21.47 -6.05 -9.77
C TYR A 91 -21.84 -5.85 -8.29
N ASP A 92 -23.07 -5.44 -8.00
CA ASP A 92 -23.52 -5.16 -6.63
C ASP A 92 -23.55 -6.44 -5.78
N ALA A 93 -23.91 -7.58 -6.40
CA ALA A 93 -23.80 -8.88 -5.75
C ALA A 93 -22.35 -9.24 -5.42
N TRP A 94 -21.43 -9.04 -6.36
CA TRP A 94 -19.99 -9.24 -6.13
C TRP A 94 -19.44 -8.28 -5.06
N TRP A 95 -19.79 -6.99 -5.14
CA TRP A 95 -19.33 -5.98 -4.17
C TRP A 95 -19.81 -6.33 -2.76
N LYS A 96 -21.07 -6.75 -2.61
CA LYS A 96 -21.63 -7.19 -1.33
C LYS A 96 -20.92 -8.43 -0.76
N GLU A 97 -20.44 -9.33 -1.61
CA GLU A 97 -19.66 -10.50 -1.19
C GLU A 97 -18.29 -10.08 -0.63
N ILE A 98 -17.59 -9.16 -1.32
CA ILE A 98 -16.20 -8.81 -0.95
C ILE A 98 -16.09 -7.66 0.05
N SER A 99 -17.05 -6.73 0.10
CA SER A 99 -16.92 -5.52 0.92
C SER A 99 -16.73 -5.79 2.42
N PRO A 100 -17.30 -6.85 3.03
CA PRO A 100 -17.02 -7.19 4.42
C PRO A 100 -15.56 -7.56 4.69
N SER A 101 -14.82 -8.08 3.69
CA SER A 101 -13.42 -8.48 3.88
C SER A 101 -12.48 -7.29 4.06
N TYR A 102 -12.88 -6.07 3.70
CA TYR A 102 -12.07 -4.86 3.91
C TYR A 102 -11.94 -4.46 5.39
N ALA A 103 -12.76 -5.05 6.27
CA ALA A 103 -12.57 -4.93 7.71
C ALA A 103 -11.33 -5.70 8.20
N ASP A 104 -10.86 -6.70 7.45
CA ASP A 104 -9.61 -7.40 7.73
C ASP A 104 -8.44 -6.53 7.27
N GLN A 105 -7.66 -6.05 8.23
CA GLN A 105 -6.56 -5.12 7.99
C GLN A 105 -5.23 -5.87 8.07
N PRO A 106 -4.30 -5.65 7.12
CA PRO A 106 -3.02 -6.36 7.12
C PRO A 106 -2.11 -5.81 8.23
N TYR A 107 -1.74 -6.67 9.18
CA TYR A 107 -0.75 -6.34 10.20
C TYR A 107 0.65 -6.80 9.79
N ILE A 108 1.64 -5.91 9.91
CA ILE A 108 3.05 -6.28 9.75
C ILE A 108 3.52 -6.98 11.03
N ILE A 109 3.99 -8.22 10.91
CA ILE A 109 4.43 -9.01 12.07
C ILE A 109 5.84 -8.55 12.49
N VAL A 110 6.03 -8.22 13.77
CA VAL A 110 7.32 -7.80 14.32
C VAL A 110 7.78 -8.71 15.46
N GLY A 111 9.09 -8.90 15.58
CA GLY A 111 9.71 -9.73 16.63
C GLY A 111 9.49 -11.23 16.47
N THR A 112 9.31 -11.68 15.23
CA THR A 112 9.32 -13.09 14.85
C THR A 112 10.74 -13.53 14.50
N PRO A 113 11.18 -14.77 14.82
CA PRO A 113 12.49 -15.27 14.42
C PRO A 113 12.67 -15.41 12.91
N ASN A 114 11.57 -15.40 12.13
CA ASN A 114 11.63 -15.48 10.68
C ASN A 114 12.08 -14.17 10.01
N GLU A 115 11.91 -13.04 10.70
CA GLU A 115 12.26 -11.70 10.21
C GLU A 115 12.50 -10.76 11.41
N ASN A 116 13.75 -10.71 11.88
CA ASN A 116 14.21 -9.82 12.94
C ASN A 116 15.61 -9.30 12.58
N PRO A 117 15.81 -7.98 12.36
CA PRO A 117 14.82 -6.91 12.46
C PRO A 117 13.81 -6.87 11.31
N THR A 118 12.61 -6.38 11.58
CA THR A 118 11.58 -6.07 10.57
C THR A 118 11.70 -4.61 10.15
N THR A 119 11.64 -4.31 8.84
CA THR A 119 11.68 -2.92 8.35
C THR A 119 10.29 -2.44 7.94
N LEU A 120 9.78 -1.43 8.64
CA LEU A 120 8.53 -0.76 8.32
C LEU A 120 8.79 0.41 7.37
N HIS A 121 7.92 0.58 6.37
CA HIS A 121 8.07 1.61 5.34
C HIS A 121 6.93 2.62 5.42
N GLY A 122 7.21 3.90 5.20
CA GLY A 122 6.18 4.93 5.20
C GLY A 122 5.11 4.75 4.12
N HIS A 123 5.36 3.91 3.11
CA HIS A 123 4.35 3.48 2.14
C HIS A 123 3.15 2.79 2.82
N ASP A 124 3.41 2.03 3.87
CA ASP A 124 2.44 1.17 4.55
C ASP A 124 1.70 1.91 5.68
N TRP A 125 1.80 3.24 5.72
CA TRP A 125 1.03 4.06 6.65
C TRP A 125 -0.45 4.05 6.32
N HIS A 126 -1.24 3.79 7.35
CA HIS A 126 -2.65 4.20 7.40
C HIS A 126 -2.68 5.71 7.68
N THR A 127 -3.15 6.48 6.70
CA THR A 127 -3.17 7.95 6.74
C THR A 127 -4.44 8.50 6.10
N THR A 128 -4.89 9.66 6.56
CA THR A 128 -5.97 10.42 5.93
C THR A 128 -5.48 11.34 4.81
N ALA A 129 -4.17 11.39 4.56
CA ALA A 129 -3.60 12.18 3.49
C ALA A 129 -3.90 11.59 2.10
N ALA A 130 -3.71 12.40 1.06
CA ALA A 130 -3.98 11.98 -0.32
C ALA A 130 -3.08 10.82 -0.79
N ALA A 131 -1.88 10.69 -0.22
CA ALA A 131 -0.99 9.55 -0.45
C ALA A 131 0.07 9.48 0.65
N SER A 132 0.43 8.26 1.04
CA SER A 132 1.63 7.99 1.83
C SER A 132 2.91 8.19 0.98
N PRO A 133 4.11 8.29 1.57
CA PRO A 133 5.37 8.34 0.83
C PRO A 133 5.68 7.01 0.11
N TRP A 134 5.06 6.81 -1.05
CA TRP A 134 5.09 5.56 -1.81
C TRP A 134 6.26 5.37 -2.78
N HIS A 135 7.10 6.39 -2.96
CA HIS A 135 8.26 6.30 -3.85
C HIS A 135 9.43 7.18 -3.41
N GLN A 136 10.62 6.86 -3.91
CA GLN A 136 11.87 7.52 -3.51
C GLN A 136 11.93 9.03 -3.80
N ARG A 137 11.12 9.56 -4.71
CA ARG A 137 11.05 11.01 -4.93
C ARG A 137 10.49 11.75 -3.71
N HIS A 138 9.52 11.16 -3.01
CA HIS A 138 8.94 11.72 -1.79
C HIS A 138 9.98 11.78 -0.67
N ILE A 139 10.75 10.72 -0.49
CA ILE A 139 11.82 10.63 0.53
C ILE A 139 12.89 11.70 0.27
N ARG A 140 13.32 11.82 -1.00
CA ARG A 140 14.31 12.81 -1.44
C ARG A 140 13.83 14.24 -1.24
N GLN A 141 12.56 14.52 -1.52
CA GLN A 141 11.99 15.86 -1.39
C GLN A 141 11.54 16.20 0.04
N GLY A 142 11.53 15.21 0.94
CA GLY A 142 11.06 15.40 2.31
C GLY A 142 9.54 15.63 2.37
N TYR A 143 8.78 14.78 1.69
CA TYR A 143 7.32 14.81 1.66
C TYR A 143 6.72 14.77 3.06
N ILE A 144 5.99 15.83 3.42
CA ILE A 144 5.41 15.98 4.75
C ILE A 144 4.06 15.26 4.77
N ASP A 145 4.05 14.10 5.41
CA ASP A 145 2.87 13.33 5.76
C ASP A 145 3.18 12.47 6.99
N ASN A 146 2.14 11.93 7.63
CA ASN A 146 2.28 11.04 8.78
C ASN A 146 1.05 10.12 8.87
N GLY A 147 1.31 8.88 9.25
CA GLY A 147 0.29 7.89 9.58
C GLY A 147 0.86 6.86 10.53
N TYR A 148 0.08 5.82 10.81
CA TYR A 148 0.50 4.74 11.68
C TYR A 148 0.65 3.43 10.89
N TRP A 149 1.48 2.54 11.40
CA TRP A 149 1.50 1.15 10.96
C TRP A 149 0.60 0.31 11.85
N LEU A 150 -0.14 -0.62 11.26
CA LEU A 150 -0.71 -1.76 11.97
C LEU A 150 0.37 -2.83 12.13
N VAL A 151 0.76 -3.10 13.37
CA VAL A 151 1.80 -4.09 13.68
C VAL A 151 1.27 -5.17 14.61
N LYS A 152 1.71 -6.41 14.40
CA LYS A 152 1.41 -7.54 15.27
C LYS A 152 2.70 -7.99 15.94
N VAL A 153 2.81 -7.70 17.23
CA VAL A 153 3.93 -8.13 18.06
C VAL A 153 3.80 -9.64 18.27
N ALA A 154 4.73 -10.41 17.72
CA ALA A 154 4.68 -11.87 17.78
C ALA A 154 4.93 -12.40 19.21
N GLU A 155 5.86 -11.79 19.94
CA GLU A 155 6.30 -12.24 21.25
C GLU A 155 6.48 -11.06 22.21
N SER A 156 6.08 -11.18 23.46
CA SER A 156 6.36 -10.13 24.45
C SER A 156 7.87 -10.04 24.71
N GLY A 157 8.39 -8.83 24.93
CA GLY A 157 9.79 -8.63 25.22
C GLY A 157 10.25 -7.18 25.06
N THR A 158 11.56 -6.98 25.10
CA THR A 158 12.16 -5.66 24.88
C THR A 158 12.58 -5.52 23.42
N TYR A 159 12.28 -4.36 22.86
CA TYR A 159 12.48 -4.06 21.45
C TYR A 159 13.26 -2.77 21.27
N ASN A 160 14.11 -2.74 20.24
CA ASN A 160 14.74 -1.54 19.74
C ASN A 160 14.04 -1.08 18.46
N LEU A 161 13.62 0.19 18.46
CA LEU A 161 13.03 0.86 17.30
C LEU A 161 14.03 1.88 16.78
N LYS A 162 14.50 1.71 15.54
CA LYS A 162 15.43 2.63 14.88
C LYS A 162 14.70 3.40 13.79
N LEU A 163 14.35 4.65 14.07
CA LEU A 163 13.69 5.56 13.14
C LEU A 163 14.72 6.14 12.18
N ARG A 164 14.46 6.05 10.88
CA ARG A 164 15.33 6.56 9.82
C ARG A 164 14.55 7.40 8.83
N ARG A 165 15.25 8.38 8.26
CA ARG A 165 14.78 9.08 7.06
C ARG A 165 15.11 8.28 5.80
N TRP A 166 16.31 7.70 5.75
CA TRP A 166 16.81 7.00 4.57
C TRP A 166 16.82 5.48 4.77
N PRO A 167 16.71 4.71 3.68
CA PRO A 167 16.98 3.27 3.73
C PRO A 167 18.35 2.98 4.33
N ILE A 168 18.47 1.85 5.03
CA ILE A 168 19.70 1.45 5.72
C ILE A 168 20.90 1.37 4.77
N GLU A 169 20.67 0.97 3.51
CA GLU A 169 21.69 0.77 2.48
C GLU A 169 22.40 2.07 2.08
N THR A 170 21.80 3.22 2.38
CA THR A 170 22.38 4.52 1.99
C THR A 170 23.47 5.01 2.94
N GLY A 171 23.45 4.57 4.21
CA GLY A 171 24.30 5.13 5.27
C GLY A 171 24.16 6.65 5.47
N LEU A 172 23.09 7.26 4.94
CA LEU A 172 22.92 8.71 5.00
C LEU A 172 22.39 9.15 6.37
N PRO A 173 22.89 10.27 6.90
CA PRO A 173 22.36 10.85 8.12
C PRO A 173 20.94 11.40 7.91
N LEU A 174 20.22 11.64 8.99
CA LEU A 174 18.85 12.16 8.99
C LEU A 174 18.73 13.48 8.21
N ASN A 175 19.69 14.39 8.36
CA ASN A 175 19.76 15.63 7.58
C ASN A 175 20.38 15.47 6.18
N GLY A 176 20.88 14.28 5.85
CA GLY A 176 21.66 14.01 4.66
C GLY A 176 20.94 14.34 3.36
N VAL A 177 21.74 14.63 2.34
CA VAL A 177 21.28 14.90 0.97
C VAL A 177 21.80 13.76 0.09
N ALA A 178 20.88 12.96 -0.45
CA ALA A 178 21.27 11.88 -1.33
C ALA A 178 21.78 12.43 -2.68
N PRO A 179 22.89 11.91 -3.23
CA PRO A 179 23.42 12.36 -4.52
C PRO A 179 22.38 12.13 -5.63
N VAL A 180 22.47 12.96 -6.68
CA VAL A 180 21.65 12.78 -7.88
C VAL A 180 22.16 11.57 -8.62
N ARG A 181 21.25 10.64 -8.94
CA ARG A 181 21.54 9.52 -9.81
C ARG A 181 21.34 10.00 -11.25
N PRO A 182 22.34 9.92 -12.13
CA PRO A 182 22.21 10.37 -13.50
C PRO A 182 21.25 9.49 -14.32
N THR A 183 20.88 9.99 -15.49
CA THR A 183 20.25 9.18 -16.55
C THR A 183 21.21 8.07 -16.98
N LEU A 184 20.68 6.89 -17.31
CA LEU A 184 21.45 5.81 -17.91
C LEU A 184 21.02 5.64 -19.36
N GLU A 185 21.91 6.01 -20.29
CA GLU A 185 21.65 5.94 -21.72
C GLU A 185 21.26 4.52 -22.16
N GLY A 186 20.35 4.42 -23.12
CA GLY A 186 19.83 3.13 -23.60
C GLY A 186 18.79 2.48 -22.66
N THR A 187 18.40 3.14 -21.57
CA THR A 187 17.40 2.60 -20.61
C THR A 187 16.31 3.62 -20.28
N THR A 188 15.27 3.19 -19.56
CA THR A 188 14.22 4.07 -19.04
C THR A 188 14.62 4.81 -17.75
N VAL A 189 15.84 4.58 -17.25
CA VAL A 189 16.37 5.21 -16.04
C VAL A 189 16.69 6.67 -16.32
N ARG A 190 15.83 7.55 -15.81
CA ARG A 190 16.03 9.01 -15.82
C ARG A 190 16.75 9.49 -14.57
N GLU A 191 17.33 10.68 -14.67
CA GLU A 191 17.90 11.41 -13.54
C GLU A 191 16.93 11.45 -12.34
N SER A 192 17.46 11.24 -11.13
CA SER A 192 16.65 11.33 -9.90
C SER A 192 16.41 12.77 -9.48
N VAL A 193 15.26 13.02 -8.84
CA VAL A 193 14.93 14.34 -8.30
C VAL A 193 16.00 14.80 -7.30
N LYS A 194 16.26 16.10 -7.24
CA LYS A 194 17.20 16.66 -6.25
C LYS A 194 16.69 16.37 -4.83
N SER A 195 17.62 15.94 -3.97
CA SER A 195 17.32 15.72 -2.56
C SER A 195 17.34 17.05 -1.81
N LYS A 196 16.48 17.18 -0.80
CA LYS A 196 16.44 18.31 0.13
C LYS A 196 17.03 17.88 1.47
N ALA A 197 17.69 18.77 2.21
CA ALA A 197 18.09 18.51 3.59
C ALA A 197 16.89 18.68 4.54
N LEU A 198 16.77 17.82 5.56
CA LEU A 198 15.76 17.92 6.61
C LEU A 198 16.44 18.09 7.97
N THR A 199 16.29 19.25 8.58
CA THR A 199 16.81 19.50 9.94
C THR A 199 15.82 18.96 10.96
N ILE A 200 16.00 17.70 11.37
CA ILE A 200 15.17 17.02 12.38
C ILE A 200 15.73 17.37 13.77
N LYS A 201 14.89 17.94 14.64
CA LYS A 201 15.28 18.34 16.01
C LYS A 201 14.84 17.35 17.07
N ASN A 202 13.65 16.78 16.92
CA ASN A 202 13.09 15.82 17.87
C ASN A 202 12.49 14.63 17.13
N ALA A 203 12.50 13.49 17.78
CA ALA A 203 11.79 12.30 17.35
C ALA A 203 10.90 11.79 18.47
N ARG A 204 9.72 11.27 18.11
CA ARG A 204 8.77 10.67 19.05
C ARG A 204 8.24 9.36 18.49
N ILE A 205 7.96 8.41 19.37
CA ILE A 205 7.22 7.18 19.07
C ILE A 205 6.00 7.05 19.97
N LYS A 206 4.99 6.34 19.48
CA LYS A 206 3.85 5.88 20.28
C LYS A 206 3.47 4.47 19.84
N ILE A 207 3.50 3.52 20.78
CA ILE A 207 3.13 2.12 20.56
C ILE A 207 2.65 1.51 21.87
N GLN A 208 1.48 0.86 21.87
CA GLN A 208 0.83 0.37 23.09
C GLN A 208 0.74 1.47 24.17
N ASP A 209 1.24 1.19 25.38
CA ASP A 209 1.27 2.10 26.51
C ASP A 209 2.55 2.99 26.53
N GLU A 210 3.46 2.81 25.57
CA GLU A 210 4.75 3.51 25.49
C GLU A 210 4.64 4.74 24.57
N GLU A 211 4.95 5.91 25.12
CA GLU A 211 5.15 7.16 24.37
C GLU A 211 6.46 7.80 24.83
N GLN A 212 7.42 7.90 23.91
CA GLN A 212 8.77 8.36 24.20
C GLN A 212 9.19 9.44 23.20
N SER A 213 9.96 10.42 23.65
CA SER A 213 10.48 11.49 22.81
C SER A 213 11.93 11.79 23.15
N VAL A 214 12.76 12.06 22.14
CA VAL A 214 14.17 12.38 22.31
C VAL A 214 14.59 13.54 21.40
N VAL A 215 15.61 14.27 21.84
CA VAL A 215 16.32 15.24 21.00
C VAL A 215 17.22 14.47 20.04
N VAL A 216 17.24 14.89 18.77
CA VAL A 216 17.92 14.19 17.68
C VAL A 216 19.23 14.87 17.34
N ASP A 217 20.30 14.08 17.19
CA ASP A 217 21.47 14.51 16.43
C ASP A 217 21.14 14.37 14.93
N PRO A 218 21.00 15.49 14.18
CA PRO A 218 20.65 15.43 12.77
C PRO A 218 21.72 14.74 11.90
N ASN A 219 22.95 14.57 12.40
CA ASN A 219 24.04 13.87 11.72
C ASN A 219 24.07 12.36 12.02
N ALA A 220 23.22 11.87 12.93
CA ALA A 220 23.04 10.44 13.12
C ALA A 220 22.29 9.83 11.94
N GLU A 221 22.53 8.56 11.65
CA GLU A 221 21.78 7.80 10.65
C GLU A 221 20.35 7.45 11.08
N PHE A 222 20.15 7.30 12.40
CA PHE A 222 18.90 6.88 12.99
C PHE A 222 18.73 7.46 14.39
N VAL A 223 17.50 7.40 14.88
CA VAL A 223 17.16 7.64 16.27
C VAL A 223 16.65 6.34 16.86
N GLU A 224 17.17 5.96 18.03
CA GLU A 224 16.84 4.69 18.68
C GLU A 224 15.96 4.90 19.91
N PHE A 225 15.02 3.98 20.10
CA PHE A 225 14.15 3.88 21.26
C PHE A 225 14.14 2.43 21.75
N THR A 226 14.13 2.25 23.06
CA THR A 226 13.97 0.93 23.69
C THR A 226 12.64 0.91 24.42
N VAL A 227 11.80 -0.08 24.09
CA VAL A 227 10.44 -0.22 24.63
C VAL A 227 10.18 -1.68 25.03
N ASN A 228 9.26 -1.88 25.98
CA ASN A 228 8.75 -3.21 26.31
C ASN A 228 7.38 -3.40 25.67
N LEU A 229 7.26 -4.39 24.80
CA LEU A 229 6.02 -4.67 24.08
C LEU A 229 5.41 -5.98 24.58
N LYS A 230 4.08 -6.00 24.65
CA LYS A 230 3.28 -7.22 24.86
C LYS A 230 2.91 -7.81 23.49
N ALA A 231 2.85 -9.13 23.39
CA ALA A 231 2.34 -9.79 22.20
C ALA A 231 0.90 -9.36 21.91
N GLY A 232 0.58 -9.10 20.63
CA GLY A 232 -0.72 -8.62 20.21
C GLY A 232 -0.69 -7.64 19.04
N GLU A 233 -1.87 -7.28 18.57
CA GLU A 233 -2.09 -6.27 17.53
C GLU A 233 -2.06 -4.87 18.15
N THR A 234 -1.35 -3.94 17.52
CA THR A 234 -1.25 -2.55 17.98
C THR A 234 -0.96 -1.62 16.80
N GLN A 235 -1.09 -0.32 17.06
CA GLN A 235 -0.61 0.72 16.16
C GLN A 235 0.77 1.20 16.62
N LEU A 236 1.67 1.41 15.67
CA LEU A 236 2.91 2.17 15.87
C LEU A 236 2.81 3.46 15.07
N GLN A 237 3.02 4.58 15.73
CA GLN A 237 3.15 5.88 15.06
C GLN A 237 4.46 6.56 15.47
N THR A 238 5.04 7.29 14.53
CA THR A 238 6.32 7.98 14.72
C THR A 238 6.24 9.42 14.25
N TRP A 239 7.10 10.28 14.79
CA TRP A 239 7.20 11.67 14.39
C TRP A 239 8.66 12.09 14.34
N PHE A 240 9.01 12.83 13.30
CA PHE A 240 10.16 13.72 13.24
C PHE A 240 9.67 15.16 13.23
N THR A 241 10.05 15.94 14.23
CA THR A 241 9.76 17.37 14.31
C THR A 241 10.93 18.14 13.72
N LEU A 242 10.67 18.89 12.66
CA LEU A 242 11.65 19.73 11.97
C LEU A 242 11.94 21.02 12.76
N ASP A 243 13.04 21.68 12.43
CA ASP A 243 13.39 23.02 12.93
C ASP A 243 12.32 24.08 12.69
N SER A 244 11.56 23.96 11.60
CA SER A 244 10.40 24.76 11.26
C SER A 244 9.15 24.51 12.12
N GLY A 245 9.18 23.51 13.00
CA GLY A 245 8.02 23.06 13.79
C GLY A 245 7.05 22.14 13.05
N LYS A 246 7.26 21.86 11.76
CA LYS A 246 6.47 20.87 11.01
C LYS A 246 6.86 19.46 11.41
N GLU A 247 5.90 18.55 11.39
CA GLU A 247 6.10 17.13 11.68
C GLU A 247 5.87 16.25 10.46
N LEU A 248 6.60 15.15 10.38
CA LEU A 248 6.38 14.05 9.43
C LEU A 248 6.63 12.71 10.13
N GLY A 249 6.09 11.62 9.60
CA GLY A 249 6.43 10.28 10.07
C GLY A 249 7.87 9.89 9.69
N ALA A 250 8.49 8.97 10.43
CA ALA A 250 9.77 8.40 10.02
C ALA A 250 9.57 7.48 8.82
N TYR A 251 10.17 7.80 7.68
CA TYR A 251 9.94 7.04 6.44
C TYR A 251 10.32 5.56 6.53
N TYR A 252 11.26 5.24 7.42
CA TYR A 252 11.66 3.87 7.70
C TYR A 252 11.77 3.68 9.20
N THR A 253 11.29 2.56 9.72
CA THR A 253 11.49 2.17 11.12
C THR A 253 11.89 0.72 11.18
N LEU A 254 13.09 0.42 11.70
CA LEU A 254 13.47 -0.96 12.00
C LEU A 254 12.94 -1.30 13.39
N VAL A 255 12.29 -2.45 13.51
CA VAL A 255 11.80 -3.01 14.78
C VAL A 255 12.54 -4.31 15.04
N GLU A 256 13.36 -4.31 16.09
CA GLU A 256 14.24 -5.42 16.45
C GLU A 256 13.87 -5.92 17.84
N LYS A 257 13.52 -7.20 17.97
CA LYS A 257 13.40 -7.85 19.28
C LYS A 257 14.79 -8.18 19.81
N MET A 258 15.06 -7.82 21.07
CA MET A 258 16.31 -8.12 21.78
C MET A 258 16.32 -9.51 22.43
#